data_AF-A0A494Y4G8-F1
#
_entry.id   AF-A0A494Y4G8-F1
#
_cell.length_a   1.000
_cell.length_b   1.000
_cell.length_c   1.000
_cell.angle_alpha   90.00
_cell.angle_beta   90.00
_cell.angle_gamma   90.00
#
_symmetry.space_group_name_H-M   'P 1'
#
loop_
_entity.id
_entity.type
_entity.pdbx_description
1 polymer ?
#
loop_
_entity_poly.entity_id
_entity_poly.type
_entity_poly.pdbx_seq_one_letter_code
_entity_poly.pdbx_strand_id
1 'polypeptide(L)'
;MRKKTLGAALELCAEIGGYAFDKSLQTDLNVDKGQFSRWQNGSEGVIWPKFVRLMDFCGNDAPLLWMIHDRGYDLNTLRRRETETERENRLLREENAALRRALQVAPQ
;
A
#
# COMPACT_ATOMS: atom_id res chain seq x y z
N MET A 1 12.36 -2.88 -6.49
CA MET A 1 12.68 -1.43 -6.64
C MET A 1 11.45 -0.62 -6.21
N ARG A 2 11.59 0.43 -5.38
CA ARG A 2 10.43 1.23 -4.90
C ARG A 2 10.00 2.22 -5.98
N LYS A 3 8.73 2.21 -6.38
CA LYS A 3 8.19 3.12 -7.41
C LYS A 3 7.65 4.40 -6.76
N LYS A 4 7.76 5.53 -7.45
CA LYS A 4 7.45 6.88 -6.90
C LYS A 4 6.00 7.32 -7.10
N THR A 5 5.25 6.65 -7.97
CA THR A 5 3.86 6.99 -8.30
C THR A 5 3.03 5.71 -8.41
N LEU A 6 1.70 5.84 -8.28
CA LEU A 6 0.77 4.73 -8.49
C LEU A 6 0.88 4.15 -9.90
N GLY A 7 1.00 5.03 -10.91
CA GLY A 7 1.26 4.65 -12.30
C GLY A 7 2.48 3.75 -12.47
N ALA A 8 3.59 4.11 -11.85
CA ALA A 8 4.82 3.31 -11.91
C ALA A 8 4.72 2.00 -11.11
N ALA A 9 3.85 1.93 -10.10
CA ALA A 9 3.54 0.70 -9.38
C ALA A 9 2.65 -0.25 -10.20
N LEU A 10 1.69 0.30 -10.97
CA LEU A 10 0.87 -0.46 -11.93
C LEU A 10 1.73 -1.03 -13.06
N GLU A 11 2.68 -0.25 -13.56
CA GLU A 11 3.66 -0.73 -14.54
C GLU A 11 4.51 -1.87 -13.97
N LEU A 12 4.99 -1.75 -12.72
CA LEU A 12 5.72 -2.83 -12.05
C LEU A 12 4.89 -4.11 -11.92
N CYS A 13 3.60 -3.98 -11.64
CA CYS A 13 2.69 -5.11 -11.51
C CYS A 13 2.64 -5.93 -12.80
N ALA A 14 2.54 -5.25 -13.95
CA ALA A 14 2.60 -5.89 -15.26
C ALA A 14 3.98 -6.51 -15.54
N GLU A 15 5.08 -5.77 -15.27
CA GLU A 15 6.45 -6.25 -15.45
C GLU A 15 6.70 -7.56 -14.67
N ILE A 16 6.28 -7.62 -13.40
CA ILE A 16 6.41 -8.82 -12.55
C ILE A 16 5.55 -9.98 -13.08
N GLY A 17 4.35 -9.67 -13.60
CA GLY A 17 3.47 -10.65 -14.23
C GLY A 17 3.97 -11.17 -15.58
N GLY A 18 5.07 -10.63 -16.12
CA GLY A 18 5.60 -11.00 -17.44
C GLY A 18 4.90 -10.31 -18.61
N TYR A 19 4.20 -9.21 -18.35
CA TYR A 19 3.45 -8.44 -19.34
C TYR A 19 4.11 -7.08 -19.61
N ALA A 20 3.98 -6.61 -20.85
CA ALA A 20 4.26 -5.22 -21.17
C ALA A 20 3.07 -4.33 -20.78
N PHE A 21 3.32 -3.18 -20.18
CA PHE A 21 2.26 -2.22 -19.79
C PHE A 21 1.76 -1.41 -21.01
N ASP A 22 1.13 -2.10 -21.98
CA ASP A 22 0.82 -1.53 -23.29
C ASP A 22 -0.62 -1.80 -23.76
N LYS A 23 -0.88 -1.62 -25.07
CA LYS A 23 -2.21 -1.80 -25.68
C LYS A 23 -2.69 -3.25 -25.69
N SER A 24 -1.78 -4.24 -25.69
CA SER A 24 -2.16 -5.66 -25.66
C SER A 24 -2.79 -5.98 -24.31
N LEU A 25 -2.11 -5.61 -23.22
CA LEU A 25 -2.62 -5.76 -21.86
C LEU A 25 -3.91 -4.96 -21.63
N GLN A 26 -4.04 -3.77 -22.22
CA GLN A 26 -5.31 -3.02 -22.17
C GLN A 26 -6.48 -3.80 -22.80
N THR A 27 -6.21 -4.49 -23.91
CA THR A 27 -7.21 -5.29 -24.62
C THR A 27 -7.61 -6.51 -23.79
N ASP A 28 -6.62 -7.21 -23.23
CA ASP A 28 -6.85 -8.40 -22.41
C ASP A 28 -7.64 -8.09 -21.13
N LEU A 29 -7.39 -6.93 -20.51
CA LEU A 29 -8.13 -6.48 -19.33
C LEU A 29 -9.50 -5.88 -19.66
N ASN A 30 -9.82 -5.73 -20.95
CA ASN A 30 -11.02 -5.08 -21.46
C ASN A 30 -11.23 -3.67 -20.85
N VAL A 31 -10.16 -2.87 -20.88
CA VAL A 31 -10.17 -1.47 -20.43
C VAL A 31 -10.19 -0.51 -21.62
N ASP A 32 -10.77 0.68 -21.44
CA ASP A 32 -10.91 1.63 -22.54
C ASP A 32 -9.55 2.24 -22.97
N LYS A 33 -9.49 2.63 -24.25
CA LYS A 33 -8.31 3.19 -24.88
C LYS A 33 -7.90 4.47 -24.15
N GLY A 34 -6.74 4.43 -23.50
CA GLY A 34 -6.17 5.55 -22.76
C GLY A 34 -6.28 5.44 -21.23
N GLN A 35 -6.91 4.40 -20.67
CA GLN A 35 -6.93 4.16 -19.21
C GLN A 35 -5.54 4.12 -18.60
N PHE A 36 -4.62 3.35 -19.20
CA PHE A 36 -3.26 3.23 -18.66
C PHE A 36 -2.54 4.58 -18.63
N SER A 37 -2.73 5.42 -19.65
CA SER A 37 -2.16 6.77 -19.67
C SER A 37 -2.76 7.65 -18.56
N ARG A 38 -4.06 7.55 -18.29
CA ARG A 38 -4.70 8.31 -17.20
C ARG A 38 -4.27 7.82 -15.81
N TRP A 39 -4.06 6.52 -15.64
CA TRP A 39 -3.50 5.96 -14.42
C TRP A 39 -2.01 6.32 -14.23
N GLN A 40 -1.23 6.34 -15.30
CA GLN A 40 0.17 6.78 -15.26
C GLN A 40 0.29 8.26 -14.89
N ASN A 41 -0.55 9.11 -15.48
CA ASN A 41 -0.53 10.55 -15.28
C ASN A 41 -1.31 11.01 -14.05
N GLY A 42 -2.01 10.10 -13.36
CA GLY A 42 -2.82 10.40 -12.18
C GLY A 42 -4.02 11.32 -12.45
N SER A 43 -4.52 11.38 -13.68
CA SER A 43 -5.61 12.27 -14.10
C SER A 43 -7.01 11.69 -13.90
N GLU A 44 -7.13 10.41 -13.55
CA GLU A 44 -8.38 9.74 -13.18
C GLU A 44 -8.18 8.91 -11.90
N GLY A 45 -9.20 8.88 -11.04
CA GLY A 45 -9.25 7.95 -9.91
C GLY A 45 -9.29 6.51 -10.39
N VAL A 46 -8.63 5.61 -9.65
CA VAL A 46 -8.63 4.20 -10.00
C VAL A 46 -9.99 3.57 -9.71
N ILE A 47 -10.62 3.00 -10.75
CA ILE A 47 -11.87 2.24 -10.61
C ILE A 47 -11.57 0.89 -9.97
N TRP A 48 -12.07 0.66 -8.75
CA TRP A 48 -11.74 -0.53 -7.95
C TRP A 48 -11.91 -1.88 -8.68
N PRO A 49 -13.01 -2.17 -9.39
CA PRO A 49 -13.13 -3.40 -10.16
C PRO A 49 -12.06 -3.61 -11.24
N LYS A 50 -11.59 -2.53 -11.90
CA LYS A 50 -10.53 -2.62 -12.91
C LYS A 50 -9.17 -2.86 -12.25
N PHE A 51 -8.96 -2.28 -11.09
CA PHE A 51 -7.74 -2.42 -10.30
C PHE A 51 -7.55 -3.85 -9.78
N VAL A 52 -8.61 -4.43 -9.21
CA VAL A 52 -8.61 -5.83 -8.75
C VAL A 52 -8.32 -6.76 -9.92
N ARG A 53 -9.01 -6.58 -11.06
CA ARG A 53 -8.78 -7.41 -12.25
C ARG A 53 -7.33 -7.36 -12.72
N LEU A 54 -6.68 -6.20 -12.70
CA LEU A 54 -5.28 -6.08 -13.07
C LEU A 54 -4.38 -6.89 -12.11
N MET A 55 -4.56 -6.75 -10.80
CA MET A 55 -3.75 -7.47 -9.81
C MET A 55 -3.96 -8.99 -9.91
N ASP A 56 -5.21 -9.43 -10.08
CA ASP A 56 -5.57 -10.83 -10.28
C ASP A 56 -4.95 -11.40 -11.57
N PHE A 57 -5.03 -10.65 -12.67
CA PHE A 57 -4.47 -11.06 -13.96
C PHE A 57 -2.95 -11.13 -13.94
N CYS A 58 -2.29 -10.15 -13.31
CA CYS A 58 -0.83 -10.12 -13.17
C CYS A 58 -0.32 -11.02 -12.02
N GLY A 59 -1.22 -11.62 -11.24
CA GLY A 59 -0.89 -12.54 -10.15
C GLY A 59 -0.13 -11.90 -8.99
N ASN A 60 -0.27 -10.59 -8.76
CA ASN A 60 0.42 -9.90 -7.67
C ASN A 60 -0.28 -8.63 -7.18
N ASP A 61 -0.10 -8.32 -5.89
CA ASP A 61 -0.69 -7.16 -5.21
C ASP A 61 0.23 -5.92 -5.18
N ALA A 62 1.20 -5.80 -6.08
CA ALA A 62 2.19 -4.72 -6.04
C ALA A 62 1.57 -3.30 -5.96
N PRO A 63 0.48 -2.98 -6.69
CA PRO A 63 -0.18 -1.69 -6.59
C PRO A 63 -0.80 -1.45 -5.21
N LEU A 64 -1.45 -2.45 -4.61
CA LEU A 64 -2.02 -2.37 -3.27
C LEU A 64 -0.94 -2.17 -2.21
N LEU A 65 0.13 -2.95 -2.27
CA LEU A 65 1.27 -2.81 -1.36
C LEU A 65 1.95 -1.44 -1.49
N TRP A 66 2.02 -0.90 -2.71
CA TRP A 66 2.48 0.47 -2.91
C TRP A 66 1.57 1.48 -2.22
N MET A 67 0.25 1.36 -2.33
CA MET A 67 -0.71 2.27 -1.67
C MET A 67 -0.58 2.22 -0.15
N ILE A 68 -0.45 1.02 0.44
CA ILE A 68 -0.22 0.84 1.88
C ILE A 68 1.06 1.56 2.30
N HIS A 69 2.14 1.34 1.55
CA HIS A 69 3.42 2.00 1.80
C HIS A 69 3.32 3.53 1.66
N ASP A 70 2.70 4.04 0.60
CA ASP A 70 2.55 5.49 0.33
C ASP A 70 1.73 6.19 1.42
N ARG A 71 0.70 5.52 1.97
CA ARG A 71 -0.08 5.98 3.13
C ARG A 71 0.70 5.95 4.45
N GLY A 72 1.98 5.58 4.41
CA GLY A 72 2.88 5.58 5.54
C GLY A 72 2.78 4.34 6.41
N TYR A 73 2.25 3.22 5.92
CA TYR A 73 2.24 1.97 6.67
C TYR A 73 3.52 1.16 6.43
N ASP A 74 3.88 0.35 7.42
CA ASP A 74 4.89 -0.70 7.32
C ASP A 74 4.24 -1.98 6.77
N LEU A 75 4.85 -2.59 5.74
CA LEU A 75 4.25 -3.71 5.02
C LEU A 75 4.29 -5.04 5.79
N ASN A 76 5.18 -5.17 6.78
CA ASN A 76 5.31 -6.40 7.56
C ASN A 76 4.32 -6.43 8.73
N THR A 77 4.01 -5.26 9.28
CA THR A 77 3.17 -5.12 10.47
C THR A 77 1.79 -4.53 10.20
N LEU A 78 1.58 -3.92 9.03
CA LEU A 78 0.41 -3.11 8.68
C LEU A 78 0.07 -2.04 9.72
N ARG A 79 1.09 -1.57 10.45
CA ARG A 79 0.99 -0.41 11.35
C ARG A 79 1.47 0.83 10.62
N ARG A 80 0.92 1.98 10.99
CA ARG A 80 1.43 3.26 10.52
C ARG A 80 2.87 3.41 11.03
N ARG A 81 3.79 3.75 10.14
CA ARG A 81 5.18 4.02 10.48
C ARG A 81 5.22 5.18 11.43
N GLU A 82 5.99 4.98 12.48
CA GLU A 82 6.25 5.96 13.51
C GLU A 82 7.66 6.50 13.30
N THR A 83 7.83 7.77 13.57
CA THR A 83 9.14 8.35 13.89
C THR A 83 9.68 7.72 15.18
N GLU A 84 10.99 7.81 15.39
CA GLU A 84 11.60 7.30 16.62
C GLU A 84 10.95 7.90 17.87
N THR A 85 10.64 9.20 17.83
CA THR A 85 9.95 9.92 18.91
C THR A 85 8.52 9.42 19.13
N GLU A 86 7.74 9.16 18.07
CA GLU A 86 6.39 8.61 18.19
C GLU A 86 6.41 7.19 18.79
N ARG A 87 7.39 6.39 18.38
CA ARG A 87 7.61 5.04 18.90
C ARG A 87 7.97 5.08 20.38
N GLU A 88 8.93 5.90 20.76
CA GLU A 88 9.35 6.10 22.16
C GLU A 88 8.17 6.58 23.01
N ASN A 89 7.41 7.55 22.52
CA ASN A 89 6.24 8.06 23.24
C ASN A 89 5.18 6.97 23.47
N ARG A 90 4.94 6.10 22.48
CA ARG A 90 4.02 4.96 22.63
C ARG A 90 4.53 4.00 23.71
N LEU A 91 5.80 3.60 23.65
CA LEU A 91 6.38 2.67 24.62
C LEU A 91 6.34 3.23 26.04
N LEU A 92 6.70 4.50 26.22
CA LEU A 92 6.64 5.17 27.52
C LEU A 92 5.20 5.28 28.05
N ARG A 93 4.21 5.49 27.18
CA ARG A 93 2.79 5.50 27.57
C ARG A 93 2.29 4.12 27.98
N GLU A 94 2.68 3.08 27.24
CA GLU A 94 2.36 1.68 27.55
C GLU A 94 2.96 1.26 28.89
N GLU A 95 4.24 1.59 29.13
CA GLU A 95 4.94 1.34 30.38
C GLU A 95 4.29 2.08 31.56
N ASN A 96 4.03 3.38 31.42
CA ASN A 96 3.33 4.17 32.45
C ASN A 96 1.95 3.58 32.79
N ALA A 97 1.19 3.15 31.77
CA ALA A 97 -0.11 2.52 31.99
C ALA A 97 0.02 1.19 32.73
N ALA A 98 1.04 0.38 32.43
CA ALA A 98 1.32 -0.87 33.13
C ALA A 98 1.73 -0.63 34.59
N LEU A 99 2.64 0.32 34.85
CA LEU A 99 3.06 0.69 36.20
C LEU A 99 1.91 1.23 37.04
N ARG A 100 1.06 2.10 36.47
CA ARG A 100 -0.15 2.60 37.14
C ARG A 100 -1.10 1.47 37.53
N ARG A 101 -1.30 0.48 36.67
CA ARG A 101 -2.10 -0.71 37.00
C ARG A 101 -1.46 -1.52 38.14
N ALA A 102 -0.16 -1.75 38.10
CA ALA A 102 0.54 -2.50 39.15
C ALA A 102 0.46 -1.80 40.52
N LEU A 103 0.63 -0.47 40.55
CA LEU A 103 0.53 0.33 41.78
C LEU A 103 -0.90 0.39 42.35
N GLN A 104 -1.93 0.31 41.52
CA GLN A 104 -3.33 0.27 41.97
C GLN A 104 -3.74 -1.10 42.56
N VAL A 105 -2.99 -2.16 42.25
CA VAL A 105 -3.26 -3.54 42.71
C VAL A 105 -2.38 -3.92 43.90
N ALA A 106 -1.37 -3.11 44.23
CA ALA A 106 -0.55 -3.32 45.42
C ALA A 106 -1.38 -3.04 46.70
N PRO A 107 -1.54 -4.02 47.62
CA PRO A 107 -2.20 -3.77 48.90
C PRO A 107 -1.35 -2.81 49.74
N GLN A 108 -2.01 -1.90 50.47
CA GLN A 108 -1.36 -1.01 51.44
C GLN A 108 -0.84 -1.79 52.65
#